data_AF-A0A4P6YQX0-F1
#
_entry.id   AF-A0A4P6YQX0-F1
#
_cell.length_a   1.000
_cell.length_b   1.000
_cell.length_c   1.000
_cell.angle_alpha   90.00
_cell.angle_beta   90.00
_cell.angle_gamma   90.00
#
_symmetry.space_group_name_H-M   'P 1'
#
loop_
_entity.id
_entity.type
_entity.pdbx_description
1 polymer ?
#
loop_
_entity_poly.entity_id
_entity_poly.type
_entity_poly.pdbx_seq_one_letter_code
_entity_poly.pdbx_strand_id
1 'polypeptide(L)'
;MKKISKVMVALIVALSVGSVFVTTASASTVPKTHKITSVPKAYRGTWYTYGYIYNEQTGASHKGYIKAKVSAKKFDYSKYTKKFSPMALTDAGAEWQFMPYKASGKGIKSNTIYLLNRQGIQAVRALKVNGQKVMLVNSEQGHSTTLTIYAKSKNVKLIKKSVESVNLFGMGIDSKNDAKKQRKDFIKMNKILKKYMGKSLHSAKLNHFGVTIRYYTAIDYVKYNSNYIPYL
;
A
#
# COMPACT_ATOMS: atom_id res chain seq x y z
N MET A 1 46.95 21.74 17.13
CA MET A 1 45.88 21.05 17.89
C MET A 1 44.73 22.02 18.16
N LYS A 2 43.51 21.57 17.84
CA LYS A 2 42.24 21.91 18.51
C LYS A 2 41.76 23.37 18.43
N LYS A 3 40.78 23.63 17.53
CA LYS A 3 39.52 24.35 17.88
C LYS A 3 38.49 24.55 16.74
N ILE A 4 38.48 23.73 15.67
CA ILE A 4 37.43 23.86 14.62
C ILE A 4 36.53 22.60 14.47
N SER A 5 36.90 21.43 15.02
CA SER A 5 36.12 20.19 14.82
C SER A 5 35.02 19.90 15.86
N LYS A 6 34.45 20.88 16.55
CA LYS A 6 33.35 20.62 17.51
C LYS A 6 31.98 21.19 17.14
N VAL A 7 31.88 22.07 16.14
CA VAL A 7 30.58 22.68 15.78
C VAL A 7 29.90 21.96 14.60
N MET A 8 30.64 21.32 13.70
CA MET A 8 30.03 20.57 12.58
C MET A 8 29.53 19.17 12.94
N VAL A 9 29.97 18.58 14.06
CA VAL A 9 29.46 17.28 14.50
C VAL A 9 28.12 17.43 15.24
N ALA A 10 27.87 18.58 15.86
CA ALA A 10 26.61 18.83 16.58
C ALA A 10 25.41 19.05 15.64
N LEU A 11 25.63 19.46 14.37
CA LEU A 11 24.54 19.65 13.41
C LEU A 11 24.17 18.37 12.64
N ILE A 12 25.06 17.37 12.59
CA ILE A 12 24.79 16.09 11.93
C ILE A 12 24.12 15.07 12.90
N VAL A 13 24.33 15.25 14.21
CA VAL A 13 23.68 14.42 15.24
C VAL A 13 22.25 14.86 15.56
N ALA A 14 21.80 16.04 15.09
CA ALA A 14 20.39 16.46 15.19
C ALA A 14 19.49 15.93 14.06
N LEU A 15 20.05 15.23 13.06
CA LEU A 15 19.33 14.60 11.94
C LEU A 15 19.36 13.07 11.96
N SER A 16 19.93 12.48 13.01
CA SER A 16 19.97 11.03 13.21
C SER A 16 19.39 10.72 14.59
N VAL A 17 18.55 9.70 14.66
CA VAL A 17 17.84 9.26 15.88
C VAL A 17 16.68 10.16 16.34
N GLY A 18 15.91 10.68 15.39
CA GLY A 18 14.46 10.60 15.56
C GLY A 18 14.10 9.12 15.50
N SER A 19 14.21 8.42 16.63
CA SER A 19 13.75 7.05 16.80
C SER A 19 12.43 6.91 16.04
N VAL A 20 12.49 6.21 14.91
CA VAL A 20 11.31 5.69 14.26
C VAL A 20 10.80 4.71 15.30
N PHE A 21 9.96 5.20 16.22
CA PHE A 21 9.08 4.36 16.99
C PHE A 21 8.08 3.81 15.98
N VAL A 22 8.59 2.91 15.12
CA VAL A 22 7.81 1.84 14.55
C VAL A 22 7.33 1.14 15.80
N THR A 23 6.08 1.40 16.17
CA THR A 23 5.41 0.60 17.19
C THR A 23 5.54 -0.83 16.66
N THR A 24 6.47 -1.60 17.22
CA THR A 24 6.63 -2.99 16.90
C THR A 24 5.28 -3.62 17.18
N ALA A 25 4.54 -3.99 16.12
CA ALA A 25 3.33 -4.77 16.30
C ALA A 25 3.71 -5.95 17.19
N SER A 26 3.05 -6.16 18.33
CA SER A 26 3.35 -7.33 19.14
C SER A 26 3.08 -8.56 18.29
N ALA A 27 3.83 -9.65 18.46
CA ALA A 27 3.61 -10.89 17.69
C ALA A 27 2.14 -11.38 17.77
N SER A 28 1.42 -11.07 18.86
CA SER A 28 0.00 -11.35 19.07
C SER A 28 -0.99 -10.46 18.28
N THR A 29 -0.50 -9.41 17.62
CA THR A 29 -1.28 -8.49 16.78
C THR A 29 -1.07 -8.67 15.29
N VAL A 30 -0.12 -9.53 14.87
CA VAL A 30 0.15 -9.83 13.47
C VAL A 30 -0.94 -10.75 12.91
N PRO A 31 -1.60 -10.40 11.80
CA PRO A 31 -2.59 -11.26 11.15
C PRO A 31 -1.97 -12.59 10.71
N LYS A 32 -2.72 -13.68 10.85
CA LYS A 32 -2.34 -14.96 10.25
C LYS A 32 -2.48 -14.86 8.74
N THR A 33 -1.47 -15.30 8.00
CA THR A 33 -1.46 -15.26 6.54
C THR A 33 -1.41 -16.68 5.97
N HIS A 34 -2.15 -16.92 4.90
CA HIS A 34 -2.12 -18.18 4.17
C HIS A 34 -1.94 -17.90 2.69
N LYS A 35 -0.91 -18.48 2.07
CA LYS A 35 -0.66 -18.35 0.63
C LYS A 35 -1.89 -18.83 -0.15
N ILE A 36 -2.27 -18.11 -1.20
CA ILE A 36 -3.35 -18.53 -2.09
C ILE A 36 -2.85 -18.72 -3.52
N THR A 37 -3.36 -19.73 -4.21
CA THR A 37 -2.91 -20.13 -5.56
C THR A 37 -3.87 -19.71 -6.66
N SER A 38 -4.99 -19.05 -6.32
CA SER A 38 -5.92 -18.49 -7.30
C SER A 38 -6.66 -17.28 -6.75
N VAL A 39 -7.12 -16.42 -7.66
CA VAL A 39 -7.94 -15.25 -7.29
C VAL A 39 -9.25 -15.71 -6.66
N PRO A 40 -9.59 -15.32 -5.41
CA PRO A 40 -10.84 -15.71 -4.78
C PRO A 40 -12.07 -15.16 -5.51
N LYS A 41 -13.20 -15.89 -5.45
CA LYS A 41 -14.45 -15.53 -6.16
C LYS A 41 -14.92 -14.08 -5.87
N ALA A 42 -14.71 -13.59 -4.64
CA ALA A 42 -15.08 -12.24 -4.22
C ALA A 42 -14.45 -11.12 -5.07
N TYR A 43 -13.29 -11.36 -5.69
CA TYR A 43 -12.53 -10.39 -6.47
C TYR A 43 -12.73 -10.52 -7.98
N ARG A 44 -13.40 -11.57 -8.45
CA ARG A 44 -13.55 -11.86 -9.90
C ARG A 44 -14.59 -10.95 -10.56
N GLY A 45 -14.51 -10.82 -11.87
CA GLY A 45 -15.41 -10.08 -12.75
C GLY A 45 -14.91 -8.68 -13.11
N THR A 46 -15.77 -7.89 -13.73
CA THR A 46 -15.49 -6.50 -14.13
C THR A 46 -15.56 -5.56 -12.93
N TRP A 47 -14.61 -4.66 -12.80
CA TRP A 47 -14.53 -3.61 -11.80
C TRP A 47 -14.26 -2.27 -12.47
N TYR A 48 -14.68 -1.19 -11.82
CA TYR A 48 -14.46 0.18 -12.27
C TYR A 48 -13.78 0.98 -11.17
N THR A 49 -12.75 1.74 -11.53
CA THR A 49 -12.17 2.80 -10.69
C THR A 49 -12.34 4.15 -11.39
N TYR A 50 -12.28 5.25 -10.64
CA TYR A 50 -12.32 6.60 -11.20
C TYR A 50 -10.95 7.24 -11.03
N GLY A 51 -10.39 7.71 -12.13
CA GLY A 51 -9.02 8.20 -12.16
C GLY A 51 -8.73 9.00 -13.42
N TYR A 52 -7.47 9.38 -13.56
CA TYR A 52 -6.97 10.07 -14.73
C TYR A 52 -6.76 9.07 -15.87
N ILE A 53 -7.20 9.44 -17.07
CA ILE A 53 -7.00 8.69 -18.30
C ILE A 53 -6.18 9.59 -19.21
N TYR A 54 -4.98 9.13 -19.55
CA TYR A 54 -4.09 9.78 -20.50
C TYR A 54 -4.22 9.10 -21.85
N ASN A 55 -4.39 9.89 -22.91
CA ASN A 55 -4.35 9.43 -24.28
C ASN A 55 -2.97 9.78 -24.85
N GLU A 56 -2.16 8.76 -25.10
CA GLU A 56 -0.80 8.94 -25.61
C GLU A 56 -0.78 9.49 -27.03
N GLN A 57 -1.76 9.13 -27.88
CA GLN A 57 -1.81 9.58 -29.27
C GLN A 57 -2.14 11.07 -29.39
N THR A 58 -2.98 11.60 -28.51
CA THR A 58 -3.44 13.00 -28.58
C THR A 58 -2.78 13.90 -27.53
N GLY A 59 -2.04 13.33 -26.58
CA GLY A 59 -1.54 14.03 -25.40
C GLY A 59 -2.65 14.52 -24.45
N ALA A 60 -3.92 14.27 -24.78
CA ALA A 60 -5.04 14.76 -24.02
C ALA A 60 -5.32 13.88 -22.80
N SER A 61 -5.89 14.50 -21.78
CA SER A 61 -6.13 13.82 -20.52
C SER A 61 -7.41 14.28 -19.85
N HIS A 62 -8.14 13.33 -19.28
CA HIS A 62 -9.39 13.61 -18.60
C HIS A 62 -9.59 12.66 -17.43
N LYS A 63 -10.50 13.02 -16.51
CA LYS A 63 -10.93 12.10 -15.45
C LYS A 63 -12.09 11.24 -15.94
N GLY A 64 -11.96 9.93 -15.78
CA GLY A 64 -12.96 8.99 -16.27
C GLY A 64 -12.97 7.69 -15.48
N TYR A 65 -13.83 6.76 -15.93
CA TYR A 65 -13.92 5.43 -15.35
C TYR A 65 -13.02 4.45 -16.10
N ILE A 66 -12.08 3.85 -15.38
CA ILE A 66 -11.17 2.83 -15.90
C ILE A 66 -11.76 1.46 -15.56
N LYS A 67 -11.89 0.60 -16.57
CA LYS A 67 -12.44 -0.76 -16.44
C LYS A 67 -11.30 -1.76 -16.21
N ALA A 68 -11.40 -2.57 -15.17
CA ALA A 68 -10.49 -3.68 -14.88
C ALA A 68 -11.26 -5.01 -14.90
N LYS A 69 -10.80 -6.02 -15.64
CA LYS A 69 -11.41 -7.35 -15.69
C LYS A 69 -10.54 -8.34 -14.93
N VAL A 70 -11.06 -8.86 -13.82
CA VAL A 70 -10.38 -9.87 -13.00
C VAL A 70 -10.96 -11.24 -13.30
N SER A 71 -10.12 -12.20 -13.69
CA SER A 71 -10.54 -13.57 -14.00
C SER A 71 -10.09 -14.55 -12.93
N ALA A 72 -10.58 -15.80 -13.00
CA ALA A 72 -10.21 -16.88 -12.07
C ALA A 72 -8.79 -17.42 -12.29
N LYS A 73 -7.86 -16.62 -12.84
CA LYS A 73 -6.50 -17.05 -13.14
C LYS A 73 -5.89 -17.68 -11.88
N LYS A 74 -5.37 -18.89 -12.05
CA LYS A 74 -4.45 -19.47 -11.07
C LYS A 74 -3.22 -18.58 -11.06
N PHE A 75 -2.73 -18.28 -9.86
CA PHE A 75 -1.37 -17.77 -9.67
C PHE A 75 -0.45 -18.97 -9.89
N ASP A 76 -0.27 -19.34 -11.16
CA ASP A 76 0.45 -20.54 -11.56
C ASP A 76 1.89 -20.18 -11.92
N TYR A 77 2.81 -20.59 -11.05
CA TYR A 77 4.25 -20.48 -11.17
C TYR A 77 4.77 -20.87 -12.56
N SER A 78 4.20 -21.93 -13.14
CA SER A 78 4.66 -22.55 -14.39
C SER A 78 4.53 -21.67 -15.64
N LYS A 79 3.78 -20.56 -15.56
CA LYS A 79 3.65 -19.59 -16.66
C LYS A 79 4.54 -18.36 -16.51
N TYR A 80 5.06 -18.09 -15.30
CA TYR A 80 5.85 -16.90 -15.03
C TYR A 80 7.36 -17.15 -15.05
N THR A 81 7.83 -18.39 -14.93
CA THR A 81 9.25 -18.74 -15.17
C THR A 81 9.42 -20.20 -15.62
N LYS A 82 9.30 -20.50 -16.91
CA LYS A 82 9.86 -21.78 -17.46
C LYS A 82 11.38 -21.72 -17.68
N LYS A 83 11.95 -20.51 -17.70
CA LYS A 83 13.40 -20.25 -17.68
C LYS A 83 13.67 -19.17 -16.64
N PHE A 84 14.73 -19.35 -15.86
CA PHE A 84 15.27 -18.27 -15.03
C PHE A 84 15.70 -17.13 -15.97
N SER A 85 14.97 -16.02 -15.94
CA SER A 85 15.39 -14.79 -16.60
C SER A 85 16.25 -14.00 -15.62
N PRO A 86 17.43 -13.50 -15.99
CA PRO A 86 18.16 -12.51 -15.19
C PRO A 86 17.31 -11.25 -14.92
N MET A 87 16.33 -10.96 -15.79
CA MET A 87 15.33 -9.91 -15.59
C MET A 87 14.21 -10.32 -14.63
N ALA A 88 14.15 -11.57 -14.17
CA ALA A 88 13.19 -11.97 -13.14
C ALA A 88 13.34 -11.13 -11.87
N LEU A 89 14.52 -10.51 -11.64
CA LEU A 89 14.83 -9.50 -10.61
C LEU A 89 14.07 -8.17 -10.77
N THR A 90 13.61 -7.85 -11.98
CA THR A 90 12.85 -6.64 -12.34
C THR A 90 11.45 -6.95 -12.88
N ASP A 91 11.13 -8.22 -13.09
CA ASP A 91 9.87 -8.66 -13.69
C ASP A 91 8.73 -8.71 -12.65
N ALA A 92 7.84 -7.71 -12.73
CA ALA A 92 6.68 -7.51 -11.86
C ALA A 92 5.71 -8.71 -11.78
N GLY A 93 5.94 -9.77 -12.56
CA GLY A 93 5.20 -11.03 -12.56
C GLY A 93 5.86 -12.22 -11.86
N ALA A 94 7.10 -12.11 -11.37
CA ALA A 94 7.80 -13.24 -10.74
C ALA A 94 7.18 -13.60 -9.37
N GLU A 95 7.14 -14.90 -9.01
CA GLU A 95 6.50 -15.37 -7.76
C GLU A 95 7.08 -14.71 -6.51
N TRP A 96 8.39 -14.46 -6.48
CA TRP A 96 9.04 -13.76 -5.38
C TRP A 96 8.68 -12.25 -5.33
N GLN A 97 8.17 -11.68 -6.43
CA GLN A 97 7.66 -10.30 -6.51
C GLN A 97 6.13 -10.21 -6.41
N PHE A 98 5.37 -11.30 -6.41
CA PHE A 98 3.92 -11.23 -6.31
C PHE A 98 3.35 -12.41 -5.54
N MET A 99 3.31 -12.28 -4.21
CA MET A 99 2.81 -13.31 -3.31
C MET A 99 1.48 -12.90 -2.69
N PRO A 100 0.35 -13.48 -3.13
CA PRO A 100 -0.95 -13.22 -2.52
C PRO A 100 -1.16 -14.11 -1.29
N TYR A 101 -1.55 -13.48 -0.19
CA TYR A 101 -1.88 -14.14 1.07
C TYR A 101 -3.29 -13.76 1.51
N LYS A 102 -4.08 -14.74 1.91
CA LYS A 102 -5.32 -14.49 2.66
C LYS A 102 -4.96 -14.10 4.09
N ALA A 103 -5.47 -12.97 4.56
CA ALA A 103 -5.31 -12.53 5.94
C ALA A 103 -6.47 -13.06 6.80
N SER A 104 -6.16 -13.56 8.00
CA SER A 104 -7.14 -14.05 8.97
C SER A 104 -6.71 -13.74 10.40
N GLY A 105 -7.64 -13.85 11.36
CA GLY A 105 -7.40 -13.58 12.78
C GLY A 105 -8.45 -12.66 13.40
N LYS A 106 -8.34 -12.45 14.72
CA LYS A 106 -9.31 -11.66 15.49
C LYS A 106 -9.37 -10.22 14.98
N GLY A 107 -10.55 -9.80 14.52
CA GLY A 107 -10.79 -8.43 14.00
C GLY A 107 -10.31 -8.21 12.56
N ILE A 108 -9.73 -9.22 11.90
CA ILE A 108 -9.49 -9.22 10.46
C ILE A 108 -10.82 -9.50 9.77
N LYS A 109 -11.16 -8.63 8.81
CA LYS A 109 -12.42 -8.75 8.11
C LYS A 109 -12.32 -9.80 7.00
N SER A 110 -13.46 -10.44 6.70
CA SER A 110 -13.56 -11.41 5.61
C SER A 110 -13.18 -10.79 4.26
N ASN A 111 -12.70 -11.63 3.34
CA ASN A 111 -12.25 -11.22 2.01
C ASN A 111 -11.21 -10.10 2.08
N THR A 112 -10.23 -10.27 2.95
CA THR A 112 -9.01 -9.47 2.97
C THR A 112 -7.84 -10.33 2.51
N ILE A 113 -7.06 -9.80 1.58
CA ILE A 113 -5.80 -10.38 1.12
C ILE A 113 -4.69 -9.34 1.23
N TYR A 114 -3.47 -9.82 1.42
CA TYR A 114 -2.25 -9.07 1.21
C TYR A 114 -1.62 -9.50 -0.10
N LEU A 115 -1.15 -8.53 -0.88
CA LEU A 115 -0.32 -8.77 -2.06
C LEU A 115 1.04 -8.15 -1.74
N LEU A 116 2.05 -8.99 -1.55
CA LEU A 116 3.41 -8.52 -1.32
C LEU A 116 4.14 -8.48 -2.67
N ASN A 117 4.91 -7.41 -2.88
CA ASN A 117 5.83 -7.29 -3.99
C ASN A 117 7.18 -6.71 -3.55
N ARG A 118 8.15 -6.67 -4.47
CA ARG A 118 9.49 -6.13 -4.18
C ARG A 118 9.46 -4.67 -3.70
N GLN A 119 8.44 -3.91 -4.11
CA GLN A 119 8.35 -2.47 -3.90
C GLN A 119 7.42 -2.09 -2.72
N GLY A 120 6.78 -3.06 -2.06
CA GLY A 120 5.89 -2.83 -0.93
C GLY A 120 4.75 -3.84 -0.81
N ILE A 121 3.63 -3.40 -0.23
CA ILE A 121 2.48 -4.25 0.10
C ILE A 121 1.17 -3.59 -0.32
N GLN A 122 0.22 -4.41 -0.75
CA GLN A 122 -1.16 -4.00 -0.95
C GLN A 122 -2.09 -4.78 -0.02
N ALA A 123 -2.85 -4.07 0.81
CA ALA A 123 -3.97 -4.66 1.56
C ALA A 123 -5.26 -4.48 0.76
N VAL A 124 -5.86 -5.58 0.33
CA VAL A 124 -7.02 -5.57 -0.56
C VAL A 124 -8.22 -6.22 0.13
N ARG A 125 -9.33 -5.49 0.23
CA ARG A 125 -10.59 -6.00 0.78
C ARG A 125 -11.75 -5.87 -0.19
N ALA A 126 -12.45 -6.98 -0.43
CA ALA A 126 -13.75 -6.97 -1.12
C ALA A 126 -14.91 -6.97 -0.12
N LEU A 127 -15.85 -6.04 -0.28
CA LEU A 127 -16.97 -5.84 0.64
C LEU A 127 -18.22 -5.29 -0.07
N LYS A 128 -19.32 -5.16 0.67
CA LYS A 128 -20.49 -4.38 0.26
C LYS A 128 -20.55 -3.06 1.04
N VAL A 129 -20.83 -1.96 0.36
CA VAL A 129 -21.13 -0.66 0.96
C VAL A 129 -22.49 -0.24 0.42
N ASN A 130 -23.49 -0.09 1.29
CA ASN A 130 -24.87 0.22 0.92
C ASN A 130 -25.40 -0.71 -0.20
N GLY A 131 -25.22 -2.03 -0.02
CA GLY A 131 -25.60 -3.06 -1.00
C GLY A 131 -24.67 -3.18 -2.22
N GLN A 132 -23.83 -2.20 -2.50
CA GLN A 132 -22.97 -2.16 -3.69
C GLN A 132 -21.63 -2.86 -3.43
N LYS A 133 -21.21 -3.75 -4.34
CA LYS A 133 -19.92 -4.46 -4.25
C LYS A 133 -18.76 -3.51 -4.54
N VAL A 134 -17.87 -3.36 -3.57
CA VAL A 134 -16.69 -2.49 -3.58
C VAL A 134 -15.44 -3.34 -3.30
N MET A 135 -14.31 -2.94 -3.87
CA MET A 135 -13.00 -3.44 -3.51
C MET A 135 -12.10 -2.25 -3.16
N LEU A 136 -11.55 -2.28 -1.95
CA LEU A 136 -10.61 -1.29 -1.44
C LEU A 136 -9.20 -1.87 -1.56
N VAL A 137 -8.29 -1.09 -2.12
CA VAL A 137 -6.87 -1.41 -2.26
C VAL A 137 -6.11 -0.32 -1.54
N ASN A 138 -5.49 -0.65 -0.40
CA ASN A 138 -4.49 0.22 0.22
C ASN A 138 -3.12 -0.25 -0.29
N SER A 139 -2.57 0.48 -1.25
CA SER A 139 -1.27 0.18 -1.86
C SER A 139 -0.21 1.06 -1.22
N GLU A 140 0.75 0.44 -0.55
CA GLU A 140 1.89 1.10 0.07
C GLU A 140 3.12 0.65 -0.72
N GLN A 141 3.64 1.52 -1.57
CA GLN A 141 4.79 1.26 -2.46
C GLN A 141 5.92 2.23 -2.14
N GLY A 142 7.16 1.88 -2.50
CA GLY A 142 8.36 2.68 -2.23
C GLY A 142 8.23 4.17 -2.59
N HIS A 143 7.47 4.52 -3.63
CA HIS A 143 7.34 5.88 -4.13
C HIS A 143 5.96 6.53 -3.89
N SER A 144 4.91 5.75 -3.58
CA SER A 144 3.58 6.30 -3.33
C SER A 144 2.74 5.45 -2.38
N THR A 145 1.79 6.09 -1.70
CA THR A 145 0.73 5.43 -0.95
C THR A 145 -0.62 5.82 -1.56
N THR A 146 -1.35 4.81 -2.03
CA THR A 146 -2.60 5.00 -2.76
C THR A 146 -3.71 4.15 -2.17
N LEU A 147 -4.80 4.80 -1.79
CA LEU A 147 -6.09 4.15 -1.61
C LEU A 147 -6.86 4.18 -2.93
N THR A 148 -6.95 3.03 -3.59
CA THR A 148 -7.77 2.86 -4.79
C THR A 148 -9.07 2.15 -4.45
N ILE A 149 -10.18 2.69 -4.95
CA ILE A 149 -11.53 2.16 -4.72
C ILE A 149 -12.12 1.70 -6.04
N TYR A 150 -12.39 0.41 -6.13
CA TYR A 150 -13.09 -0.20 -7.25
C TYR A 150 -14.54 -0.52 -6.86
N ALA A 151 -15.46 -0.46 -7.81
CA ALA A 151 -16.78 -1.07 -7.62
C ALA A 151 -17.29 -1.77 -8.88
N LYS A 152 -18.34 -2.59 -8.72
CA LYS A 152 -18.97 -3.29 -9.84
C LYS A 152 -19.79 -2.40 -10.77
N SER A 153 -20.12 -1.18 -10.34
CA SER A 153 -20.90 -0.20 -11.11
C SER A 153 -20.24 1.17 -11.03
N LYS A 154 -20.35 1.96 -12.10
CA LYS A 154 -19.86 3.35 -12.16
C LYS A 154 -20.63 4.28 -11.21
N ASN A 155 -21.85 3.92 -10.80
CA ASN A 155 -22.72 4.77 -10.00
C ASN A 155 -22.39 4.74 -8.49
N VAL A 156 -21.39 3.95 -8.08
CA VAL A 156 -20.96 3.87 -6.70
C VAL A 156 -20.19 5.13 -6.31
N LYS A 157 -20.81 6.01 -5.52
CA LYS A 157 -20.23 7.30 -5.09
C LYS A 157 -18.85 7.16 -4.43
N LEU A 158 -18.61 6.04 -3.75
CA LEU A 158 -17.35 5.78 -3.05
C LEU A 158 -16.16 5.67 -4.00
N ILE A 159 -16.34 5.26 -5.27
CA ILE A 159 -15.24 5.15 -6.26
C ILE A 159 -14.49 6.49 -6.42
N LYS A 160 -15.20 7.62 -6.34
CA LYS A 160 -14.62 8.96 -6.48
C LYS A 160 -13.84 9.43 -5.24
N LYS A 161 -13.70 8.58 -4.23
CA LYS A 161 -12.98 8.87 -2.97
C LYS A 161 -11.62 8.16 -2.90
N SER A 162 -11.13 7.61 -4.01
CA SER A 162 -9.72 7.20 -4.13
C SER A 162 -8.81 8.39 -3.83
N VAL A 163 -7.68 8.14 -3.17
CA VAL A 163 -6.71 9.16 -2.78
C VAL A 163 -5.32 8.60 -3.02
N GLU A 164 -4.44 9.44 -3.53
CA GLU A 164 -3.02 9.17 -3.69
C GLU A 164 -2.23 10.20 -2.89
N SER A 165 -1.13 9.75 -2.29
CA SER A 165 -0.16 10.60 -1.62
C SER A 165 1.24 10.02 -1.80
N VAL A 166 2.25 10.83 -1.52
CA VAL A 166 3.64 10.37 -1.51
C VAL A 166 3.81 9.32 -0.41
N ASN A 167 4.69 8.33 -0.64
CA ASN A 167 5.03 7.38 0.40
C ASN A 167 5.60 8.11 1.63
N LEU A 168 5.15 7.73 2.82
CA LEU A 168 5.62 8.30 4.08
C LEU A 168 7.07 7.93 4.39
N PHE A 169 7.54 6.81 3.84
CA PHE A 169 8.89 6.27 4.04
C PHE A 169 9.82 6.52 2.85
N GLY A 170 9.36 7.25 1.82
CA GLY A 170 10.10 7.46 0.56
C GLY A 170 10.43 8.92 0.29
N MET A 171 11.05 9.17 -0.88
CA MET A 171 11.40 10.49 -1.39
C MET A 171 10.15 11.32 -1.76
N GLY A 172 10.18 12.64 -1.55
CA GLY A 172 9.11 13.57 -1.99
C GLY A 172 8.38 14.35 -0.87
N ILE A 173 8.99 14.48 0.30
CA ILE A 173 8.55 15.41 1.35
C ILE A 173 9.76 16.27 1.70
N ASP A 174 9.89 17.40 1.03
CA ASP A 174 11.09 18.25 1.15
C ASP A 174 10.80 19.54 1.93
N SER A 175 9.55 19.73 2.35
CA SER A 175 9.12 20.92 3.08
C SER A 175 8.01 20.66 4.10
N LYS A 176 7.83 21.61 5.02
CA LYS A 176 6.68 21.66 5.93
C LYS A 176 5.34 21.74 5.19
N ASN A 177 5.31 22.33 3.99
CA ASN A 177 4.10 22.45 3.18
C ASN A 177 3.71 21.10 2.57
N ASP A 178 4.69 20.33 2.09
CA ASP A 178 4.46 18.97 1.58
C ASP A 178 3.96 18.06 2.70
N ALA A 179 4.58 18.15 3.88
CA ALA A 179 4.15 17.40 5.05
C ALA A 179 2.70 17.75 5.46
N LYS A 180 2.31 19.03 5.40
CA LYS A 180 0.92 19.46 5.64
C LYS A 180 -0.04 18.93 4.58
N LYS A 181 0.35 18.93 3.29
CA LYS A 181 -0.46 18.36 2.20
C LYS A 181 -0.65 16.86 2.39
N GLN A 182 0.43 16.14 2.65
CA GLN A 182 0.41 14.71 2.90
C GLN A 182 -0.49 14.37 4.10
N ARG A 183 -0.40 15.12 5.21
CA ARG A 183 -1.32 14.97 6.35
C ARG A 183 -2.79 15.07 5.93
N LYS A 184 -3.15 16.05 5.10
CA LYS A 184 -4.53 16.22 4.59
C LYS A 184 -4.97 15.02 3.75
N ASP A 185 -4.09 14.50 2.90
CA ASP A 185 -4.39 13.34 2.05
C ASP A 185 -4.56 12.06 2.90
N PHE A 186 -3.70 11.84 3.89
CA PHE A 186 -3.84 10.73 4.84
C PHE A 186 -5.09 10.84 5.72
N ILE A 187 -5.53 12.04 6.12
CA ILE A 187 -6.82 12.20 6.82
C ILE A 187 -7.99 11.66 5.97
N LYS A 188 -7.99 11.95 4.65
CA LYS A 188 -9.02 11.44 3.73
C LYS A 188 -8.95 9.93 3.60
N MET A 189 -7.75 9.36 3.41
CA MET A 189 -7.53 7.91 3.33
C MET A 189 -7.97 7.20 4.62
N ASN A 190 -7.49 7.68 5.77
CA ASN A 190 -7.72 7.07 7.08
C ASN A 190 -9.19 6.96 7.43
N LYS A 191 -10.03 7.92 7.01
CA LYS A 191 -11.49 7.86 7.24
C LYS A 191 -12.11 6.60 6.61
N ILE A 192 -11.61 6.20 5.44
CA ILE A 192 -12.08 5.02 4.71
C ILE A 192 -11.41 3.76 5.25
N LEU A 193 -10.08 3.80 5.43
CA LEU A 193 -9.30 2.65 5.92
C LEU A 193 -9.74 2.21 7.32
N LYS A 194 -9.87 3.14 8.27
CA LYS A 194 -10.36 2.83 9.63
C LYS A 194 -11.74 2.18 9.61
N LYS A 195 -12.64 2.69 8.76
CA LYS A 195 -14.03 2.21 8.68
C LYS A 195 -14.12 0.81 8.06
N TYR A 196 -13.32 0.53 7.03
CA TYR A 196 -13.54 -0.63 6.19
C TYR A 196 -12.39 -1.63 6.15
N MET A 197 -11.21 -1.39 6.72
CA MET A 197 -10.13 -2.41 6.70
C MET A 197 -10.08 -3.19 8.03
N GLY A 198 -10.52 -2.59 9.14
CA GLY A 198 -10.44 -3.24 10.44
C GLY A 198 -8.98 -3.47 10.85
N LYS A 199 -8.68 -4.58 11.53
CA LYS A 199 -7.32 -4.87 12.03
C LYS A 199 -6.34 -5.35 10.95
N SER A 200 -6.76 -5.43 9.69
CA SER A 200 -5.84 -5.78 8.60
C SER A 200 -4.84 -4.67 8.28
N LEU A 201 -5.02 -3.50 8.88
CA LEU A 201 -4.05 -2.43 8.97
C LEU A 201 -3.98 -2.02 10.44
N HIS A 202 -2.83 -1.56 10.91
CA HIS A 202 -2.75 -0.85 12.19
C HIS A 202 -2.42 0.62 11.96
N SER A 203 -2.73 1.45 12.96
CA SER A 203 -2.41 2.87 12.92
C SER A 203 -0.96 3.08 13.34
N ALA A 204 -0.23 3.85 12.55
CA ALA A 204 1.11 4.33 12.86
C ALA A 204 1.18 5.86 12.72
N LYS A 205 2.30 6.44 13.14
CA LYS A 205 2.55 7.88 13.08
C LYS A 205 4.00 8.15 12.66
N LEU A 206 4.17 9.21 11.88
CA LEU A 206 5.49 9.71 11.46
C LEU A 206 5.51 11.23 11.60
N ASN A 207 6.67 11.80 11.90
CA ASN A 207 6.86 13.24 12.00
C ASN A 207 7.82 13.69 10.91
N HIS A 208 7.37 14.62 10.07
CA HIS A 208 8.18 15.27 9.03
C HIS A 208 8.11 16.78 9.24
N PHE A 209 9.24 17.49 9.37
CA PHE A 209 9.25 18.96 9.54
C PHE A 209 8.30 19.49 10.64
N GLY A 210 8.24 18.80 11.78
CA GLY A 210 7.33 19.15 12.89
C GLY A 210 5.84 18.90 12.60
N VAL A 211 5.53 18.18 11.53
CA VAL A 211 4.17 17.78 11.14
C VAL A 211 3.97 16.31 11.43
N THR A 212 3.12 15.98 12.39
CA THR A 212 2.69 14.59 12.61
C THR A 212 1.69 14.14 11.55
N ILE A 213 1.99 13.02 10.92
CA ILE A 213 1.12 12.34 9.95
C ILE A 213 0.76 10.98 10.54
N ARG A 214 -0.54 10.72 10.64
CA ARG A 214 -1.08 9.42 11.05
C ARG A 214 -1.49 8.64 9.82
N TYR A 215 -1.21 7.34 9.79
CA TYR A 215 -1.49 6.49 8.64
C TYR A 215 -1.84 5.07 9.09
N TYR A 216 -2.45 4.31 8.18
CA TYR A 216 -2.75 2.89 8.40
C TYR A 216 -1.87 2.05 7.48
N THR A 217 -1.13 1.11 8.06
CA THR A 217 -0.15 0.29 7.33
C THR A 217 -0.31 -1.20 7.60
N ALA A 218 0.04 -2.01 6.60
CA ALA A 218 0.29 -3.45 6.74
C ALA A 218 1.79 -3.80 6.67
N ILE A 219 2.68 -2.85 6.41
CA ILE A 219 4.12 -3.09 6.19
C ILE A 219 4.75 -3.76 7.43
N ASP A 220 4.47 -3.26 8.64
CA ASP A 220 5.11 -3.83 9.84
C ASP A 220 4.60 -5.24 10.20
N TYR A 221 3.51 -5.71 9.58
CA TYR A 221 3.07 -7.11 9.72
C TYR A 221 3.92 -8.08 8.88
N VAL A 222 4.67 -7.58 7.88
CA VAL A 222 5.56 -8.39 7.04
C VAL A 222 6.89 -8.68 7.75
N LYS A 223 7.37 -7.78 8.62
CA LYS A 223 8.60 -7.99 9.43
C LYS A 223 8.57 -9.26 10.29
N TYR A 224 7.39 -9.77 10.64
CA TYR A 224 7.24 -10.95 11.50
C TYR A 224 7.08 -12.28 10.75
N ASN A 225 6.83 -12.25 9.43
CA ASN A 225 6.57 -13.47 8.65
C ASN A 225 7.60 -13.74 7.55
N SER A 226 8.55 -12.85 7.32
CA SER A 226 9.58 -13.06 6.31
C SER A 226 10.98 -12.79 6.88
N ASN A 227 11.81 -13.84 6.90
CA ASN A 227 13.27 -13.74 6.76
C ASN A 227 13.67 -13.14 5.39
N TYR A 228 12.87 -12.22 4.84
CA TYR A 228 12.85 -11.91 3.42
C TYR A 228 12.36 -10.49 3.19
N ILE A 229 13.16 -9.50 3.60
CA ILE A 229 13.34 -8.23 2.87
C ILE A 229 14.77 -7.72 3.18
N PRO A 230 15.78 -7.96 2.31
CA PRO A 230 17.14 -7.51 2.57
C PRO A 230 17.40 -6.02 2.30
N TYR A 231 16.39 -5.23 1.88
CA TYR A 231 16.60 -3.84 1.46
C TYR A 231 15.41 -2.92 1.76
N LEU A 232 15.07 -2.77 3.04
CA LEU A 232 14.44 -1.55 3.56
C LEU A 232 15.37 -0.91 4.59
#